data_AF-Q7RE13-F1
#
_entry.id   AF-Q7RE13-F1
#
_cell.length_a   1.000
_cell.length_b   1.000
_cell.length_c   1.000
_cell.angle_alpha   90.00
_cell.angle_beta   90.00
_cell.angle_gamma   90.00
#
_symmetry.space_group_name_H-M   'P 1'
#
loop_
_entity.id
_entity.type
_entity.pdbx_description
1 polymer ?
#
loop_
_entity_poly.entity_id
_entity_poly.type
_entity_poly.pdbx_seq_one_letter_code
_entity_poly.pdbx_strand_id
1 'polypeptide(L)'
;MQTYVENITLLPVKNIEDVKNIINLCFKYRKTYATKKNLVSSRSHCLLTVYQHKISKEREFFSQINFIDLAGSEKFNDIKLAFENIILNNRNQI
;
A
#
# COMPACT_ATOMS: atom_id res chain seq x y z
N MET A 1 -11.54 1.82 -24.58
CA MET A 1 -10.79 2.90 -23.90
C MET A 1 -10.02 2.25 -22.76
N GLN A 2 -8.71 2.46 -22.67
CA GLN A 2 -7.86 1.83 -21.65
C GLN A 2 -7.40 2.89 -20.66
N THR A 3 -7.78 2.73 -19.40
CA THR A 3 -7.40 3.64 -18.32
C THR A 3 -5.91 3.45 -17.99
N TYR A 4 -5.17 4.56 -17.90
CA TYR A 4 -3.77 4.59 -17.48
C TYR A 4 -3.59 5.68 -16.40
N VAL A 5 -2.46 5.64 -15.68
CA VAL A 5 -2.09 6.65 -14.68
C VAL A 5 -1.03 7.56 -15.28
N GLU A 6 -1.34 8.84 -15.43
CA GLU A 6 -0.39 9.84 -15.89
C GLU A 6 0.71 10.12 -14.87
N ASN A 7 1.90 10.44 -15.37
CA ASN A 7 3.07 10.83 -14.57
C ASN A 7 3.54 9.79 -13.52
N ILE A 8 3.25 8.50 -13.75
CA ILE A 8 3.77 7.41 -12.91
C ILE A 8 5.28 7.21 -13.14
N THR A 9 6.06 7.20 -12.05
CA THR A 9 7.51 6.98 -12.12
C THR A 9 7.82 5.52 -12.40
N LEU A 10 8.36 5.22 -13.59
CA LEU A 10 8.93 3.92 -13.91
C LEU A 10 10.39 3.87 -13.46
N LEU A 11 10.73 2.91 -12.59
CA LEU A 11 12.08 2.70 -12.08
C LEU A 11 12.69 1.44 -12.72
N PRO A 12 13.90 1.53 -13.33
CA PRO A 12 14.53 0.36 -13.95
C PRO A 12 15.04 -0.62 -12.89
N VAL A 13 14.72 -1.90 -13.09
CA VAL A 13 15.13 -3.02 -12.23
C VAL A 13 16.08 -3.93 -13.00
N LYS A 14 17.24 -4.22 -12.42
CA LYS A 14 18.26 -5.14 -12.96
C LYS A 14 18.30 -6.45 -12.18
N ASN A 15 17.98 -6.41 -10.89
CA ASN A 15 18.06 -7.55 -9.97
C ASN A 15 16.99 -7.46 -8.84
N ILE A 16 16.85 -8.51 -8.05
CA ILE A 16 15.84 -8.59 -6.96
C ILE A 16 16.08 -7.59 -5.82
N GLU A 17 17.32 -7.14 -5.59
CA GLU A 17 17.64 -6.14 -4.56
C GLU A 17 17.12 -4.76 -4.95
N ASP A 18 17.14 -4.40 -6.23
CA ASP A 18 16.51 -3.18 -6.73
C ASP A 18 15.01 -3.17 -6.40
N VAL A 19 14.33 -4.31 -6.58
CA VAL A 19 12.90 -4.48 -6.24
C VAL A 19 12.67 -4.28 -4.74
N LYS A 20 13.48 -4.92 -3.88
CA LYS A 20 13.38 -4.74 -2.42
C LYS A 20 13.62 -3.29 -2.02
N ASN A 21 14.60 -2.62 -2.60
CA ASN A 21 14.93 -1.23 -2.29
C ASN A 21 13.78 -0.28 -2.70
N ILE A 22 13.17 -0.50 -3.85
CA ILE A 22 11.96 0.22 -4.28
C ILE A 22 10.79 -0.04 -3.32
N ILE A 23 10.53 -1.31 -2.96
CA ILE A 23 9.49 -1.68 -2.00
C ILE A 23 9.71 -0.99 -0.65
N ASN A 24 10.93 -1.05 -0.10
CA ASN A 24 11.30 -0.40 1.16
C ASN A 24 11.12 1.12 1.10
N LEU A 25 11.47 1.76 -0.03
CA LEU A 25 11.25 3.19 -0.25
C LEU A 25 9.74 3.54 -0.31
N CYS A 26 8.94 2.73 -0.99
CA CYS A 26 7.48 2.88 -1.02
C CYS A 26 6.87 2.71 0.37
N PHE A 27 7.26 1.69 1.14
CA PHE A 27 6.77 1.49 2.51
C PHE A 27 7.23 2.59 3.48
N LYS A 28 8.42 3.18 3.30
CA LYS A 28 8.88 4.35 4.08
C LYS A 28 7.96 5.57 3.93
N TYR A 29 7.39 5.78 2.74
CA TYR A 29 6.48 6.90 2.46
C TYR A 29 4.99 6.53 2.49
N ARG A 30 4.64 5.24 2.67
CA ARG A 30 3.26 4.79 2.75
C ARG A 30 2.61 5.30 4.03
N LYS A 31 1.48 6.01 3.90
CA LYS A 31 0.67 6.48 5.03
C LYS A 31 0.01 5.31 5.76
N THR A 32 0.70 4.75 6.75
CA THR A 32 0.11 3.93 7.81
C THR A 32 -0.46 4.84 8.91
N TYR A 33 -1.45 4.36 9.65
CA TYR A 33 -1.94 5.05 10.83
C TYR A 33 -2.26 4.02 11.92
N ALA A 34 -1.60 4.09 13.06
CA ALA A 34 -1.87 3.18 14.16
C ALA A 34 -3.26 3.44 14.75
N THR A 35 -4.01 2.39 15.05
CA THR A 35 -5.31 2.46 15.74
C THR A 35 -5.34 1.44 16.88
N LYS A 36 -6.16 1.64 17.91
CA LYS A 36 -6.22 0.69 19.05
C LYS A 36 -6.70 -0.73 18.70
N LYS A 37 -7.30 -0.95 17.52
CA LYS A 37 -7.61 -2.29 16.99
C LYS A 37 -6.57 -2.84 16.02
N ASN A 38 -5.66 -2.02 15.49
CA ASN A 38 -4.59 -2.43 14.58
C ASN A 38 -3.38 -1.49 14.72
N LEU A 39 -2.30 -1.99 15.32
CA LEU A 39 -1.03 -1.26 15.49
C LEU A 39 -0.45 -0.76 14.16
N VAL A 40 -0.71 -1.47 13.06
CA VAL A 40 -0.41 -1.05 11.69
C VAL A 40 -1.69 -1.16 10.86
N SER A 41 -2.51 -0.11 10.85
CA SER A 41 -3.63 0.00 9.89
C SER A 41 -3.14 0.67 8.60
N SER A 42 -3.28 -0.06 7.50
CA SER A 42 -3.01 0.41 6.14
C SER A 42 -4.17 1.30 5.66
N ARG A 43 -4.13 2.59 6.04
CA ARG A 43 -5.12 3.59 5.57
C ARG A 43 -4.94 4.00 4.11
N SER A 44 -3.90 3.51 3.44
CA SER A 44 -3.79 3.52 1.99
C SER A 44 -3.78 2.09 1.44
N HIS A 45 -4.47 1.90 0.32
CA HIS A 45 -4.18 0.79 -0.59
C HIS A 45 -2.73 0.93 -1.13
N CYS A 46 -2.17 -0.14 -1.67
CA CYS A 46 -0.90 -0.12 -2.37
C CYS A 46 -1.02 -0.92 -3.68
N LEU A 47 -0.52 -0.34 -4.76
CA LEU A 47 -0.41 -0.95 -6.08
C LEU A 47 1.08 -0.95 -6.44
N LEU A 48 1.64 -2.14 -6.66
CA LEU A 48 2.96 -2.32 -7.25
C LEU A 48 2.77 -2.97 -8.62
N THR A 49 3.10 -2.23 -9.67
CA THR A 49 3.05 -2.72 -11.05
C THR A 49 4.45 -3.06 -11.53
N VAL A 50 4.66 -4.33 -11.90
CA VAL A 50 5.89 -4.79 -12.56
C VAL A 50 5.62 -4.90 -14.05
N TYR A 51 6.30 -4.08 -14.83
CA TYR A 51 6.35 -4.18 -16.29
C TYR A 51 7.53 -5.06 -16.70
N GLN A 52 7.26 -6.11 -17.47
CA GLN A 52 8.29 -6.89 -18.15
C GLN A 52 8.18 -6.65 -19.66
N HIS A 53 9.28 -6.17 -20.24
CA HIS A 53 9.49 -6.05 -21.67
C HIS A 53 10.55 -7.07 -22.10
N LYS A 54 10.23 -7.93 -23.07
CA LYS A 54 11.13 -8.95 -23.62
C LYS A 54 11.13 -8.90 -25.15
N ILE A 55 12.31 -8.71 -25.73
CA ILE A 55 12.54 -8.82 -27.18
C ILE A 55 13.02 -10.25 -27.48
N SER A 56 12.51 -10.86 -28.55
CA SER A 56 12.81 -12.25 -28.93
C SER A 56 12.81 -12.45 -30.45
N LYS A 57 13.98 -12.29 -31.07
CA LYS A 57 14.28 -12.37 -32.53
C LYS A 57 13.48 -11.40 -33.40
N GLU A 58 12.18 -11.65 -33.54
CA GLU A 58 11.25 -10.95 -34.44
C GLU A 58 10.01 -10.41 -33.71
N ARG A 59 9.87 -10.72 -32.42
CA ARG A 59 8.71 -10.34 -31.62
C ARG A 59 9.12 -9.67 -30.33
N GLU A 60 8.44 -8.56 -30.06
CA GLU A 60 8.44 -7.86 -28.79
C GLU A 60 7.26 -8.35 -27.94
N PHE A 61 7.47 -8.47 -26.63
CA PHE A 61 6.47 -8.92 -25.66
C PHE A 61 6.44 -7.97 -24.47
N PHE A 62 5.27 -7.39 -24.21
CA PHE A 62 4.98 -6.62 -23.00
C PHE A 62 4.05 -7.41 -22.10
N SER A 63 4.38 -7.51 -20.83
CA SER A 63 3.49 -8.03 -19.78
C SER A 63 3.47 -7.09 -18.58
N GLN A 64 2.30 -6.93 -17.98
CA GLN A 64 2.09 -6.10 -16.80
C GLN A 64 1.53 -6.99 -15.68
N ILE A 65 2.25 -7.07 -14.57
CA ILE A 65 1.84 -7.80 -13.37
C ILE A 65 1.51 -6.77 -12.30
N ASN A 66 0.28 -6.82 -11.77
CA ASN A 66 -0.21 -5.88 -10.76
C ASN A 66 -0.36 -6.60 -9.41
N PHE A 67 0.49 -6.25 -8.44
CA PHE A 67 0.35 -6.66 -7.05
C PHE A 67 -0.48 -5.61 -6.32
N ILE A 68 -1.63 -6.03 -5.79
CA ILE A 68 -2.61 -5.15 -5.15
C ILE A 68 -2.75 -5.56 -3.68
N ASP A 69 -2.41 -4.64 -2.79
CA ASP A 69 -2.61 -4.75 -1.35
C ASP A 69 -3.68 -3.73 -0.93
N LEU A 70 -4.76 -4.20 -0.30
CA LEU A 70 -5.94 -3.39 -0.02
C LEU A 70 -5.88 -2.78 1.38
N ALA A 71 -6.43 -1.57 1.52
CA ALA A 71 -6.59 -0.93 2.82
C ALA A 71 -7.50 -1.76 3.74
N GLY A 72 -7.29 -1.63 5.05
CA GLY A 72 -8.16 -2.23 6.07
C GLY A 72 -9.62 -1.75 5.94
N SER A 73 -10.56 -2.68 6.12
CA SER A 73 -12.00 -2.46 5.98
C SER A 73 -12.70 -2.07 7.30
N GLU A 74 -11.96 -1.56 8.30
CA GLU A 74 -12.51 -1.28 9.62
C GLU A 74 -13.62 -0.22 9.61
N LYS A 75 -14.75 -0.55 10.25
CA LYS A 75 -15.95 0.29 10.28
C LYS A 75 -15.79 1.45 11.26
N PHE A 76 -16.39 2.59 10.96
CA PHE A 76 -16.30 3.79 11.80
C PHE A 76 -16.79 3.56 13.25
N ASN A 77 -17.83 2.74 13.45
CA ASN A 77 -18.35 2.42 14.79
C ASN A 77 -17.34 1.66 15.67
N ASP A 78 -16.51 0.78 15.10
CA ASP A 78 -15.45 0.08 15.82
C ASP A 78 -14.40 1.04 16.39
N ILE A 79 -14.18 2.15 15.68
CA ILE A 79 -13.22 3.20 16.05
C ILE A 79 -13.84 4.12 17.11
N LYS A 80 -15.11 4.53 16.92
CA LYS A 80 -15.85 5.38 17.85
C LYS A 80 -15.92 4.77 19.26
N LEU A 81 -16.34 3.51 19.36
CA LEU A 81 -16.42 2.78 20.64
C LEU A 81 -15.06 2.70 21.35
N ALA A 82 -13.97 2.58 20.59
CA ALA A 82 -12.62 2.55 21.16
C ALA A 82 -12.18 3.90 21.73
N PHE A 83 -12.68 5.03 21.21
CA PHE A 83 -12.43 6.37 21.79
C PHE A 83 -13.33 6.66 23.01
N GLU A 84 -14.61 6.33 22.95
CA GLU A 84 -15.55 6.57 24.05
C GLU A 84 -15.13 5.83 25.33
N ASN A 85 -14.67 4.58 25.21
CA ASN A 85 -14.13 3.80 26.33
C ASN A 85 -12.84 4.38 26.94
N ILE A 86 -12.03 5.13 26.19
CA ILE A 86 -10.85 5.83 26.76
C ILE A 86 -11.31 7.00 27.63
N ILE A 87 -12.26 7.79 27.12
CA ILE A 87 -12.78 8.97 27.83
C ILE A 87 -13.46 8.56 29.13
N LEU A 88 -14.20 7.44 29.13
CA LEU A 88 -14.81 6.85 30.32
C LEU A 88 -13.74 6.35 31.32
N ASN A 89 -12.77 5.54 30.88
CA ASN A 89 -11.75 5.01 31.78
C ASN A 89 -10.87 6.10 32.41
N ASN A 90 -10.58 7.19 31.70
CA ASN A 90 -9.82 8.32 32.25
C ASN A 90 -10.65 9.18 33.22
N ARG A 91 -11.99 9.18 33.12
CA ARG A 91 -12.88 9.86 34.08
C ARG A 91 -13.09 9.06 35.36
N ASN A 92 -12.88 7.74 35.32
CA ASN A 92 -13.04 6.84 36.47
C ASN A 92 -11.73 6.64 37.25
N GLN A 93 -10.72 7.51 37.06
CA GLN A 93 -9.42 7.48 37.74
C GLN A 93 -9.06 8.83 38.38
N ILE A 94 -10.08 9.67 38.63
CA ILE A 94 -10.00 11.00 39.27
C ILE A 94 -11.07 11.04 40.37
#